data_AF-A0A9N9BU31-F1
#
_entry.id   AF-A0A9N9BU31-F1
#
_cell.length_a   1.000
_cell.length_b   1.000
_cell.length_c   1.000
_cell.angle_alpha   90.00
_cell.angle_beta   90.00
_cell.angle_gamma   90.00
#
_symmetry.space_group_name_H-M   'P 1'
#
loop_
_entity.id
_entity.type
_entity.pdbx_description
1 polymer ?
#
loop_
_entity_poly.entity_id
_entity_poly.type
_entity_poly.pdbx_seq_one_letter_code
_entity_poly.pdbx_strand_id
1 'polypeptide(L)'
;MSSEQKYPGYEALSLYLEKQNHKKSFWGFLQQHRNALVDAVVATTPAASCWRDLDKSWCDHFLAEAEELLNPSDFNNLEKQVNLERTRRNDKLEKYWSDMIYECELRREISELEKGKERLLKNLREIKEKYK
;
A
#
# COMPACT_ATOMS: atom_id res chain seq x y z
N MET A 1 25.22 -6.67 8.83
CA MET A 1 23.87 -6.10 8.98
C MET A 1 23.12 -6.43 7.71
N SER A 2 22.32 -7.50 7.72
CA SER A 2 21.55 -7.93 6.55
C SER A 2 20.51 -6.86 6.24
N SER A 3 20.48 -6.33 5.02
CA SER A 3 19.34 -5.57 4.55
C SER A 3 18.19 -6.55 4.34
N GLU A 4 17.50 -6.93 5.43
CA GLU A 4 16.24 -7.64 5.33
C GLU A 4 15.33 -6.81 4.43
N GLN A 5 14.90 -7.43 3.33
CA GLN A 5 14.05 -6.79 2.36
C GLN A 5 12.68 -6.62 3.01
N LYS A 6 12.47 -5.47 3.65
CA LYS A 6 11.21 -5.14 4.32
C LYS A 6 10.09 -5.00 3.30
N TYR A 7 8.85 -5.19 3.73
CA TYR A 7 7.69 -5.11 2.84
C TYR A 7 7.54 -3.69 2.25
N PRO A 8 7.04 -3.54 1.00
CA PRO A 8 6.78 -2.24 0.40
C PRO A 8 5.87 -1.36 1.27
N GLY A 9 6.31 -0.14 1.53
CA GLY A 9 5.66 0.83 2.42
C GLY A 9 6.10 0.78 3.89
N TYR A 10 7.02 -0.12 4.25
CA TYR A 10 7.67 -0.16 5.57
C TYR A 10 8.22 1.21 6.00
N GLU A 11 8.97 1.88 5.13
CA GLU A 11 9.63 3.15 5.46
C GLU A 11 8.61 4.24 5.82
N ALA A 12 7.50 4.31 5.09
CA ALA A 12 6.42 5.25 5.37
C ALA A 12 5.78 4.96 6.74
N LEU A 13 5.57 3.68 7.07
CA LEU A 13 4.98 3.26 8.34
C LEU A 13 5.92 3.52 9.53
N SER A 14 7.19 3.10 9.42
CA SER A 14 8.21 3.32 10.44
C SER A 14 8.38 4.82 10.74
N LEU A 15 8.55 5.65 9.70
CA LEU A 15 8.64 7.10 9.87
C LEU A 15 7.39 7.72 10.50
N TYR A 16 6.21 7.22 10.17
CA TYR A 16 4.96 7.69 10.77
C TYR A 16 4.90 7.38 12.26
N LEU A 17 5.27 6.15 12.66
CA LEU A 17 5.25 5.71 14.05
C LEU A 17 6.34 6.41 14.88
N GLU A 18 7.51 6.67 14.31
CA GLU A 18 8.58 7.41 15.00
C GLU A 18 8.23 8.90 15.20
N LYS A 19 7.63 9.55 14.19
CA LYS A 19 7.34 10.99 14.23
C LYS A 19 6.10 11.35 15.02
N GLN A 20 5.10 10.47 15.07
CA GLN A 20 3.92 10.74 15.87
C GLN A 20 4.17 10.34 17.31
N ASN A 21 4.05 11.30 18.24
CA ASN A 21 4.02 11.03 19.68
C ASN A 21 2.71 10.27 20.05
N HIS A 22 1.96 10.73 21.05
CA HIS A 22 0.75 10.03 21.55
C HIS A 22 -0.48 10.08 20.62
N LYS A 23 -0.33 10.44 19.33
CA LYS A 23 -1.44 10.62 18.38
C LYS A 23 -1.52 9.56 17.27
N LYS A 24 -0.72 8.50 17.38
CA LYS A 24 -0.71 7.38 16.43
C LYS A 24 -2.13 6.87 16.16
N SER A 25 -2.51 6.83 14.89
CA SER A 25 -3.80 6.33 14.40
C SER A 25 -3.57 5.57 13.10
N PHE A 26 -4.20 4.41 12.98
CA PHE A 26 -4.13 3.61 11.76
C PHE A 26 -4.82 4.33 10.60
N TRP A 27 -6.02 4.88 10.84
CA TRP A 27 -6.71 5.67 9.81
C TRP A 27 -5.89 6.92 9.41
N GLY A 28 -5.29 7.60 10.39
CA GLY A 28 -4.42 8.75 10.11
C GLY A 28 -3.22 8.38 9.23
N PHE A 29 -2.63 7.21 9.45
CA PHE A 29 -1.57 6.67 8.61
C PHE A 29 -2.05 6.44 7.17
N LEU A 30 -3.19 5.75 7.00
CA LEU A 30 -3.76 5.48 5.69
C LEU A 30 -4.05 6.78 4.90
N GLN A 31 -4.56 7.81 5.58
CA GLN A 31 -4.84 9.09 4.91
C GLN A 31 -3.57 9.84 4.50
N GLN A 32 -2.55 9.87 5.35
CA GLN A 32 -1.32 10.62 5.10
C GLN A 32 -0.41 9.96 4.06
N HIS A 33 -0.43 8.63 3.97
CA HIS A 33 0.52 7.85 3.17
C HIS A 33 -0.12 7.13 1.98
N ARG A 34 -1.30 7.57 1.54
CA ARG A 34 -2.06 6.93 0.45
C ARG A 34 -1.23 6.68 -0.81
N ASN A 35 -0.41 7.63 -1.26
CA ASN A 35 0.40 7.45 -2.47
C ASN A 35 1.42 6.31 -2.33
N ALA A 36 2.13 6.27 -1.20
CA ALA A 36 3.09 5.20 -0.90
C ALA A 36 2.40 3.83 -0.80
N LEU A 37 1.18 3.79 -0.25
CA LEU A 37 0.36 2.59 -0.18
C LEU A 37 -0.07 2.09 -1.56
N VAL A 38 -0.51 3.00 -2.45
CA VAL A 38 -0.84 2.65 -3.84
C VAL A 38 0.37 2.05 -4.54
N ASP A 39 1.53 2.69 -4.44
CA ASP A 39 2.75 2.18 -5.09
C ASP A 39 3.16 0.81 -4.54
N ALA A 40 3.03 0.61 -3.23
CA ALA A 40 3.26 -0.68 -2.58
C ALA A 40 2.29 -1.76 -3.08
N VAL A 41 0.99 -1.48 -3.13
CA VAL A 41 -0.03 -2.44 -3.57
C VAL A 41 0.11 -2.76 -5.06
N VAL A 42 0.38 -1.76 -5.91
CA VAL A 42 0.68 -1.97 -7.33
C VAL A 42 1.87 -2.92 -7.50
N ALA A 43 2.89 -2.84 -6.65
CA ALA A 43 4.08 -3.70 -6.73
C ALA A 43 3.86 -5.13 -6.21
N THR A 44 3.04 -5.34 -5.18
CA THR A 44 3.03 -6.62 -4.41
C THR A 44 1.76 -7.45 -4.51
N THR A 45 0.63 -6.81 -4.80
CA THR A 45 -0.67 -7.41 -4.53
C THR A 45 -1.27 -7.99 -5.80
N PRO A 46 -1.83 -9.20 -5.85
CA PRO A 46 -2.53 -9.69 -7.05
C PRO A 46 -3.69 -8.77 -7.48
N ALA A 47 -4.10 -8.79 -8.74
CA ALA A 47 -5.16 -7.91 -9.29
C ALA A 47 -6.58 -8.21 -8.77
N ALA A 48 -6.73 -9.02 -7.72
CA ALA A 48 -8.02 -9.48 -7.21
C ALA A 48 -8.06 -9.55 -5.67
N SER A 49 -7.30 -8.68 -4.99
CA SER A 49 -7.28 -8.69 -3.52
C SER A 49 -8.54 -8.07 -2.94
N CYS A 50 -9.13 -8.76 -1.96
CA CYS A 50 -10.27 -8.23 -1.22
C CYS A 50 -9.82 -7.09 -0.31
N TRP A 51 -10.64 -6.05 -0.20
CA TRP A 51 -10.36 -4.90 0.66
C TRP A 51 -10.10 -5.30 2.13
N ARG A 52 -10.76 -6.36 2.61
CA ARG A 52 -10.58 -6.88 3.98
C ARG A 52 -9.19 -7.46 4.21
N ASP A 53 -8.65 -8.14 3.22
CA ASP A 53 -7.33 -8.75 3.31
C ASP A 53 -6.24 -7.67 3.32
N LEU A 54 -6.40 -6.62 2.50
CA LEU A 54 -5.53 -5.45 2.53
C LEU A 54 -5.61 -4.73 3.86
N ASP A 55 -6.82 -4.43 4.35
CA ASP A 55 -7.02 -3.77 5.64
C ASP A 55 -6.37 -4.55 6.78
N LYS A 56 -6.59 -5.88 6.80
CA LYS A 56 -6.00 -6.77 7.79
C LYS A 56 -4.47 -6.76 7.68
N SER A 57 -3.91 -6.97 6.50
CA SER A 57 -2.46 -7.02 6.30
C SER A 57 -1.78 -5.72 6.72
N TRP A 58 -2.33 -4.57 6.34
CA TRP A 58 -1.78 -3.27 6.71
C TRP A 58 -1.95 -2.95 8.19
N CYS A 59 -3.05 -3.38 8.81
CA CYS A 59 -3.23 -3.28 10.26
C CYS A 59 -2.23 -4.16 11.02
N ASP A 60 -2.01 -5.40 10.56
CA ASP A 60 -1.07 -6.33 11.17
C ASP A 60 0.36 -5.75 11.10
N HIS A 61 0.77 -5.20 9.95
CA HIS A 61 2.03 -4.48 9.82
C HIS A 61 2.10 -3.27 10.76
N PHE A 62 1.06 -2.44 10.80
CA PHE A 62 1.02 -1.27 11.67
C PHE A 62 1.22 -1.64 13.15
N LEU A 63 0.56 -2.70 13.61
CA LEU A 63 0.66 -3.16 15.00
C LEU A 63 2.02 -3.81 15.29
N ALA A 64 2.54 -4.65 14.38
CA ALA A 64 3.86 -5.26 14.56
C ALA A 64 4.97 -4.20 14.69
N GLU A 65 4.99 -3.20 13.82
CA GLU A 65 5.98 -2.12 13.93
C GLU A 65 5.78 -1.28 15.20
N ALA A 66 4.54 -1.08 15.63
CA ALA A 66 4.27 -0.33 16.85
C ALA A 66 4.69 -1.11 18.11
N GLU A 67 4.57 -2.44 18.11
CA GLU A 67 4.99 -3.31 19.21
C GLU A 67 6.51 -3.24 19.42
N GLU A 68 7.28 -3.23 18.33
CA GLU A 68 8.74 -3.10 18.38
C GLU A 68 9.21 -1.72 18.87
N LEU A 69 8.42 -0.66 18.61
CA LEU A 69 8.82 0.72 18.89
C LEU A 69 8.31 1.28 20.23
N LEU A 70 7.25 0.71 20.81
CA LEU A 70 6.58 1.26 21.98
C LEU A 70 6.82 0.40 23.22
N ASN A 71 6.72 1.01 24.41
CA ASN A 71 6.63 0.22 25.63
C ASN A 71 5.29 -0.55 25.67
N PRO A 72 5.20 -1.67 26.41
CA PRO A 72 4.02 -2.52 26.42
C PRO A 72 2.71 -1.81 26.83
N SER A 73 2.77 -0.80 27.70
CA SER A 73 1.59 -0.05 28.12
C SER A 73 1.04 0.81 26.99
N ASP A 74 1.92 1.53 26.29
CA ASP A 74 1.54 2.37 25.16
C ASP A 74 1.08 1.54 23.96
N PHE A 75 1.72 0.40 23.69
CA PHE A 75 1.29 -0.55 22.66
C PHE A 75 -0.12 -1.07 22.93
N ASN A 76 -0.40 -1.58 24.14
CA ASN A 76 -1.73 -2.09 24.51
C ASN A 76 -2.82 -1.03 24.37
N ASN A 77 -2.52 0.23 24.65
CA ASN A 77 -3.46 1.33 24.46
C ASN A 77 -3.70 1.62 22.97
N LEU A 78 -2.63 1.63 22.16
CA LEU A 78 -2.71 1.83 20.72
C LEU A 78 -3.48 0.71 20.03
N GLU A 79 -3.21 -0.55 20.37
CA GLU A 79 -3.90 -1.71 19.79
C GLU A 79 -5.41 -1.63 20.01
N LYS A 80 -5.85 -1.34 21.24
CA LYS A 80 -7.27 -1.12 21.56
C LYS A 80 -7.86 0.02 20.75
N GLN A 81 -7.12 1.12 20.60
CA GLN A 81 -7.55 2.28 19.81
C GLN A 81 -7.69 1.93 18.33
N VAL A 82 -6.74 1.19 17.74
CA VAL A 82 -6.75 0.75 16.34
C VAL A 82 -7.94 -0.18 16.08
N ASN A 83 -8.19 -1.15 16.96
CA ASN A 83 -9.33 -2.06 16.85
C ASN A 83 -10.68 -1.33 16.93
N LEU A 84 -10.79 -0.37 17.85
CA LEU A 84 -11.98 0.48 17.97
C LEU A 84 -12.17 1.38 16.74
N GLU A 85 -11.08 1.96 16.23
CA GLU A 85 -11.06 2.79 15.04
C GLU A 85 -11.52 2.00 13.81
N ARG A 86 -10.96 0.81 13.58
CA ARG A 86 -11.34 -0.07 12.46
C ARG A 86 -12.81 -0.47 12.51
N THR A 87 -13.31 -0.80 13.70
CA THR A 87 -14.73 -1.11 13.90
C THR A 87 -15.62 0.08 13.59
N ARG A 88 -15.27 1.28 14.09
CA ARG A 88 -16.07 2.51 13.91
C ARG A 88 -16.03 3.08 12.50
N ARG A 89 -14.98 2.78 11.74
CA ARG A 89 -14.74 3.32 10.40
C ARG A 89 -14.84 2.24 9.32
N ASN A 90 -15.46 1.10 9.60
CA ASN A 90 -15.47 -0.05 8.69
C ASN A 90 -15.92 0.32 7.27
N ASP A 91 -17.02 1.05 7.15
CA ASP A 91 -17.58 1.57 5.90
C ASP A 91 -16.66 2.58 5.20
N LYS A 92 -15.89 3.38 5.96
CA LYS A 92 -14.88 4.29 5.39
C LYS A 92 -13.63 3.55 4.93
N LEU A 93 -13.24 2.50 5.65
CA LEU A 93 -12.12 1.63 5.30
C LEU A 93 -12.45 0.82 4.04
N GLU A 94 -13.64 0.24 3.97
CA GLU A 94 -14.13 -0.45 2.78
C GLU A 94 -14.06 0.46 1.56
N LYS A 95 -14.60 1.69 1.66
CA LYS A 95 -14.50 2.67 0.57
C LYS A 95 -13.05 3.02 0.24
N TYR A 96 -12.23 3.32 1.24
CA TYR A 96 -10.82 3.70 1.05
C TYR A 96 -10.03 2.63 0.29
N TRP A 97 -10.14 1.38 0.74
CA TRP A 97 -9.41 0.26 0.13
C TRP A 97 -9.98 -0.09 -1.24
N SER A 98 -11.30 -0.04 -1.43
CA SER A 98 -11.91 -0.28 -2.74
C SER A 98 -11.49 0.77 -3.77
N ASP A 99 -11.51 2.05 -3.40
CA ASP A 99 -11.03 3.13 -4.27
C ASP A 99 -9.54 2.95 -4.63
N MET A 100 -8.74 2.48 -3.67
CA MET A 100 -7.32 2.22 -3.87
C MET A 100 -7.06 1.01 -4.77
N ILE A 101 -7.79 -0.09 -4.60
CA ILE A 101 -7.72 -1.29 -5.45
C ILE A 101 -8.04 -0.90 -6.89
N TYR A 102 -9.13 -0.17 -7.10
CA TYR A 102 -9.54 0.31 -8.43
C TYR A 102 -8.45 1.17 -9.09
N GLU A 103 -7.83 2.08 -8.34
CA GLU A 103 -6.69 2.86 -8.85
C GLU A 103 -5.50 1.97 -9.23
N CYS A 104 -5.19 0.95 -8.42
CA CYS A 104 -4.11 0.02 -8.71
C CYS A 104 -4.37 -0.80 -9.97
N GLU A 105 -5.61 -1.25 -10.18
CA GLU A 105 -6.04 -1.97 -11.39
C GLU A 105 -5.86 -1.09 -12.64
N LEU A 106 -6.37 0.14 -12.62
CA LEU A 106 -6.20 1.08 -13.73
C LEU A 106 -4.73 1.36 -14.05
N ARG A 107 -3.89 1.55 -13.03
CA ARG A 107 -2.44 1.76 -13.23
C ARG A 107 -1.77 0.57 -13.91
N ARG A 108 -2.18 -0.65 -13.60
CA ARG A 108 -1.66 -1.87 -14.25
C ARG A 108 -2.11 -1.97 -15.69
N GLU A 109 -3.38 -1.71 -15.96
CA GLU A 109 -3.91 -1.73 -17.33
C GLU A 109 -3.19 -0.70 -18.21
N ILE A 110 -3.01 0.53 -17.71
CA ILE A 110 -2.25 1.57 -18.43
C ILE A 110 -0.82 1.10 -18.72
N SER A 111 -0.12 0.53 -17.72
CA SER A 111 1.24 0.03 -17.91
C SER A 111 1.34 -1.07 -18.98
N GLU A 112 0.37 -2.00 -19.03
CA GLU A 112 0.35 -3.05 -20.04
C GLU A 112 0.03 -2.52 -21.44
N LEU A 113 -0.87 -1.53 -21.54
CA LEU A 113 -1.16 -0.84 -22.80
C LEU A 113 0.07 -0.08 -23.33
N GLU A 114 0.80 0.61 -22.46
CA GLU A 114 2.03 1.32 -22.81
C GLU A 114 3.11 0.35 -23.34
N LYS A 115 3.36 -0.76 -22.64
CA LYS A 115 4.26 -1.82 -23.11
C LYS A 115 3.80 -2.38 -24.47
N GLY A 116 2.49 -2.58 -24.65
CA GLY A 116 1.90 -3.01 -25.92
C GLY A 116 2.19 -2.04 -27.07
N LYS A 117 1.95 -0.75 -26.84
CA LYS A 117 2.23 0.32 -27.80
C LYS A 117 3.71 0.37 -28.18
N GLU A 118 4.62 0.27 -27.21
CA GLU A 118 6.06 0.27 -27.47
C GLU A 118 6.51 -0.91 -28.34
N ARG A 119 5.98 -2.11 -28.07
CA ARG A 119 6.23 -3.30 -28.90
C ARG A 119 5.77 -3.08 -30.35
N LEU A 120 4.58 -2.54 -30.54
CA LEU A 120 4.05 -2.27 -31.89
C LEU A 120 4.89 -1.22 -32.64
N LEU A 121 5.30 -0.14 -31.96
CA LEU A 121 6.16 0.90 -32.55
C LEU A 121 7.54 0.36 -32.93
N LYS A 122 8.09 -0.57 -32.13
CA LYS A 122 9.33 -1.27 -32.47
C LYS A 122 9.16 -2.11 -33.74
N ASN A 123 8.14 -2.96 -33.80
CA ASN A 123 7.87 -3.81 -34.96
C ASN A 123 7.66 -2.99 -36.25
N LEU A 124 6.93 -1.87 -36.16
CA LEU A 124 6.68 -1.00 -37.30
C LEU A 124 7.97 -0.35 -37.84
N ARG A 125 8.92 0.01 -36.97
CA ARG A 125 10.24 0.50 -37.38
C ARG A 125 11.05 -0.58 -38.10
N GLU A 126 11.06 -1.79 -37.57
CA GLU A 126 11.78 -2.93 -38.18
C GLU A 126 11.23 -3.29 -39.56
N ILE A 127 9.90 -3.28 -39.72
CA ILE A 127 9.25 -3.48 -41.04
C ILE A 127 9.67 -2.37 -42.01
N LYS A 128 9.62 -1.10 -41.59
CA LYS A 128 10.00 0.01 -42.46
C LYS A 128 11.44 -0.09 -42.95
N GLU A 129 12.39 -0.48 -42.09
CA GLU A 129 13.78 -0.67 -42.50
C GLU A 129 13.98 -1.90 -43.40
N LYS A 130 13.17 -2.96 -43.23
CA LYS A 130 13.24 -4.17 -44.07
C LYS A 130 12.78 -3.95 -45.51
N TYR A 131 11.86 -3.02 -45.74
CA TYR A 131 11.26 -2.74 -47.05
C TYR A 131 11.71 -1.39 -47.65
N LYS A 132 12.84 -0.87 -47.20
CA LYS A 132 13.52 0.33 -47.72
C LYS A 132 14.67 -0.08 -48.64
#